data_AF-A0AAD7EKD9-F1
#
_entry.id   AF-A0AAD7EKD9-F1
#
_cell.length_a   1.000
_cell.length_b   1.000
_cell.length_c   1.000
_cell.angle_alpha   90.00
_cell.angle_beta   90.00
_cell.angle_gamma   90.00
#
_symmetry.space_group_name_H-M   'P 1'
#
loop_
_entity.id
_entity.type
_entity.pdbx_description
1 polymer ?
#
loop_
_entity_poly.entity_id
_entity_poly.type
_entity_poly.pdbx_seq_one_letter_code
_entity_poly.pdbx_strand_id
1 'polypeptide(L)'
;ESGNKSEAESSDSQEDEEKEVASLGRRFALLKGLWIDGASVVAKVDEEYNEKVRFDSKEAKIQGQLRDLLDIISDRYKRKVRKQGWFKRAFLAGIASQRSNTSTRIRHAAVDAIYDCRATKMRTPADRRKFRKEIGWYEHEDGEGGEYSSLDVPILHEDGSEEYDIHTCFLNPVLMRVSLLFLYVALIRGPAAAAKMLDPEADVHVPKTDNMELIHGIDHTEAGAIAGSCVLAIWGKSPDVHLNPRGDHTNIDYKARFDEYLDILTTGLRKKSPSILHVFAEWDRMVFPD
;
A
#
# COMPACT_ATOMS: atom_id res chain seq x y z
N GLU A 1 -49.80 -14.24 -4.45
CA GLU A 1 -48.59 -13.99 -3.63
C GLU A 1 -47.30 -14.40 -4.36
N SER A 2 -47.05 -13.94 -5.60
CA SER A 2 -45.87 -14.33 -6.39
C SER A 2 -44.81 -13.23 -6.56
N GLY A 3 -44.94 -12.11 -5.84
CA GLY A 3 -44.06 -10.94 -6.01
C GLY A 3 -42.83 -10.86 -5.10
N ASN A 4 -42.73 -11.72 -4.08
CA ASN A 4 -41.76 -11.52 -2.98
C ASN A 4 -40.50 -12.39 -3.04
N LYS A 5 -40.41 -13.30 -4.02
CA LYS A 5 -39.28 -14.25 -4.14
C LYS A 5 -38.15 -13.74 -5.05
N SER A 6 -38.50 -13.00 -6.11
CA SER A 6 -37.51 -12.50 -7.09
C SER A 6 -36.72 -11.29 -6.60
N GLU A 7 -37.31 -10.44 -5.75
CA GLU A 7 -36.60 -9.27 -5.20
C GLU A 7 -35.55 -9.68 -4.16
N ALA A 8 -35.88 -10.64 -3.29
CA ALA A 8 -34.97 -11.17 -2.27
C ALA A 8 -33.78 -11.93 -2.88
N GLU A 9 -34.01 -12.75 -3.92
CA GLU A 9 -32.91 -13.44 -4.63
C GLU A 9 -32.02 -12.46 -5.42
N SER A 10 -32.58 -11.36 -5.95
CA SER A 10 -31.78 -10.34 -6.64
C SER A 10 -30.95 -9.48 -5.67
N SER A 11 -31.48 -9.18 -4.48
CA SER A 11 -30.76 -8.39 -3.49
C SER A 11 -29.61 -9.17 -2.84
N ASP A 12 -29.80 -10.46 -2.57
CA ASP A 12 -28.76 -11.33 -1.98
C ASP A 12 -27.59 -11.49 -2.94
N SER A 13 -27.89 -11.64 -4.25
CA SER A 13 -26.85 -11.72 -5.29
C SER A 13 -26.03 -10.44 -5.45
N GLN A 14 -26.65 -9.26 -5.30
CA GLN A 14 -25.93 -7.99 -5.38
C GLN A 14 -25.08 -7.75 -4.12
N GLU A 15 -25.55 -8.15 -2.94
CA GLU A 15 -24.76 -8.01 -1.71
C GLU A 15 -23.47 -8.83 -1.76
N ASP A 16 -23.54 -10.05 -2.28
CA ASP A 16 -22.36 -10.90 -2.46
C ASP A 16 -21.40 -10.35 -3.53
N GLU A 17 -21.92 -9.80 -4.63
CA GLU A 17 -21.10 -9.08 -5.61
C GLU A 17 -20.44 -7.82 -5.00
N GLU A 18 -21.14 -7.08 -4.15
CA GLU A 18 -20.58 -5.91 -3.45
C GLU A 18 -19.45 -6.32 -2.50
N LYS A 19 -19.59 -7.43 -1.77
CA LYS A 19 -18.53 -8.00 -0.92
C LYS A 19 -17.32 -8.40 -1.75
N GLU A 20 -17.54 -9.04 -2.90
CA GLU A 20 -16.46 -9.43 -3.80
C GLU A 20 -15.72 -8.22 -4.37
N VAL A 21 -16.45 -7.20 -4.85
CA VAL A 21 -15.86 -5.96 -5.36
C VAL A 21 -15.12 -5.18 -4.26
N ALA A 22 -15.63 -5.19 -3.03
CA ALA A 22 -14.92 -4.64 -1.89
C ALA A 22 -13.61 -5.41 -1.62
N SER A 23 -13.61 -6.74 -1.76
CA SER A 23 -12.39 -7.56 -1.67
C SER A 23 -11.36 -7.18 -2.73
N LEU A 24 -11.79 -6.96 -3.99
CA LEU A 24 -10.93 -6.46 -5.06
C LEU A 24 -10.35 -5.08 -4.73
N GLY A 25 -11.13 -4.20 -4.09
CA GLY A 25 -10.65 -2.91 -3.59
C GLY A 25 -9.56 -3.06 -2.52
N ARG A 26 -9.72 -4.02 -1.60
CA ARG A 26 -8.67 -4.32 -0.61
C ARG A 26 -7.40 -4.82 -1.29
N ARG A 27 -7.52 -5.73 -2.26
CA ARG A 27 -6.38 -6.22 -3.05
C ARG A 27 -5.68 -5.09 -3.79
N PHE A 28 -6.43 -4.15 -4.39
CA PHE A 28 -5.86 -2.97 -5.04
C PHE A 28 -5.05 -2.11 -4.08
N ALA A 29 -5.59 -1.83 -2.89
CA ALA A 29 -4.89 -1.05 -1.88
C ALA A 29 -3.55 -1.68 -1.47
N LEU A 30 -3.48 -3.01 -1.53
CA LEU A 30 -2.32 -3.79 -1.12
C LEU A 30 -1.21 -3.87 -2.19
N LEU A 31 -1.60 -4.03 -3.46
CA LEU A 31 -0.67 -4.33 -4.53
C LEU A 31 -0.36 -3.12 -5.43
N LYS A 32 -1.39 -2.33 -5.77
CA LYS A 32 -1.31 -1.30 -6.80
C LYS A 32 -1.20 0.10 -6.21
N GLY A 33 -2.01 0.42 -5.21
CA GLY A 33 -1.86 1.71 -4.52
C GLY A 33 -2.85 2.04 -3.42
N LEU A 34 -2.34 2.73 -2.40
CA LEU A 34 -3.07 3.15 -1.19
C LEU A 34 -4.25 4.10 -1.46
N TRP A 35 -4.20 4.81 -2.59
CA TRP A 35 -5.23 5.72 -3.06
C TRP A 35 -5.48 5.52 -4.55
N ILE A 36 -6.74 5.68 -4.94
CA ILE A 36 -7.16 5.74 -6.34
C ILE A 36 -8.05 6.97 -6.52
N ASP A 37 -7.93 7.67 -7.65
CA ASP A 37 -8.90 8.70 -7.99
C ASP A 37 -10.24 8.04 -8.33
N GLY A 38 -11.32 8.55 -7.77
CA GLY A 38 -12.67 8.05 -8.07
C GLY A 38 -13.06 8.21 -9.55
N ALA A 39 -12.39 9.08 -10.30
CA ALA A 39 -12.52 9.21 -11.74
C ALA A 39 -11.89 8.00 -12.47
N SER A 40 -10.75 7.49 -11.99
CA SER A 40 -10.07 6.31 -12.57
C SER A 40 -10.97 5.08 -12.58
N VAL A 41 -11.77 4.88 -11.54
CA VAL A 41 -12.68 3.71 -11.45
C VAL A 41 -13.70 3.67 -12.58
N VAL A 42 -14.17 4.83 -13.05
CA VAL A 42 -15.24 4.94 -14.06
C VAL A 42 -14.74 5.43 -15.42
N ALA A 43 -13.46 5.77 -15.52
CA ALA A 43 -12.85 6.27 -16.74
C ALA A 43 -13.01 5.29 -17.91
N LYS A 44 -13.05 5.83 -19.13
CA LYS A 44 -12.98 5.03 -20.36
C LYS A 44 -11.53 4.67 -20.61
N VAL A 45 -11.28 3.45 -21.08
CA VAL A 45 -9.94 3.02 -21.50
C VAL A 45 -9.52 3.87 -22.69
N ASP A 46 -8.36 4.49 -22.56
CA ASP A 46 -7.62 5.07 -23.68
C ASP A 46 -6.65 4.01 -24.22
N GLU A 47 -6.78 3.68 -25.51
CA GLU A 47 -5.94 2.68 -26.18
C GLU A 47 -4.61 3.27 -26.66
N GLU A 48 -4.51 4.60 -26.74
CA GLU A 48 -3.27 5.30 -27.11
C GLU A 48 -2.44 5.66 -25.87
N TYR A 49 -2.92 5.30 -24.68
CA TYR A 49 -2.24 5.58 -23.42
C TYR A 49 -0.83 4.98 -23.39
N ASN A 50 0.13 5.81 -23.00
CA ASN A 50 1.52 5.44 -22.84
C ASN A 50 1.90 5.47 -21.35
N GLU A 51 2.26 4.31 -20.79
CA GLU A 51 2.68 4.18 -19.39
C GLU A 51 3.89 5.06 -19.03
N LYS A 52 4.69 5.50 -20.02
CA LYS A 52 5.84 6.37 -19.77
C LYS A 52 5.48 7.76 -19.27
N VAL A 53 4.28 8.24 -19.60
CA VAL A 53 3.81 9.59 -19.25
C VAL A 53 2.82 9.55 -18.08
N ARG A 54 2.71 8.40 -17.39
CA ARG A 54 1.76 8.14 -16.30
C ARG A 54 1.72 9.25 -15.25
N PHE A 55 2.87 9.83 -14.92
CA PHE A 55 3.01 10.83 -13.87
C PHE A 55 3.06 12.28 -14.37
N ASP A 56 3.04 12.49 -15.70
CA ASP A 56 3.20 13.81 -16.33
C ASP A 56 1.93 14.68 -16.22
N SER A 57 0.76 14.06 -16.11
CA SER A 57 -0.54 14.75 -16.05
C SER A 57 -1.57 13.99 -15.22
N LYS A 58 -2.64 14.69 -14.82
CA LYS A 58 -3.76 14.08 -14.10
C LYS A 58 -4.47 13.04 -14.96
N GLU A 59 -4.63 13.31 -16.24
CA GLU A 59 -5.30 12.45 -17.22
C GLU A 59 -4.51 11.16 -17.44
N ALA A 60 -3.19 11.25 -17.62
CA ALA A 60 -2.33 10.09 -17.76
C ALA A 60 -2.35 9.23 -16.48
N LYS A 61 -2.36 9.86 -15.31
CA LYS A 61 -2.45 9.15 -14.03
C LYS A 61 -3.78 8.42 -13.84
N ILE A 62 -4.88 9.04 -14.28
CA ILE A 62 -6.20 8.39 -14.31
C ILE A 62 -6.16 7.13 -15.17
N GLN A 63 -5.51 7.17 -16.34
CA GLN A 63 -5.35 6.00 -17.20
C GLN A 63 -4.43 4.94 -16.59
N GLY A 64 -3.30 5.32 -15.97
CA GLY A 64 -2.43 4.38 -15.28
C GLY A 64 -3.14 3.64 -14.14
N GLN A 65 -3.84 4.37 -13.28
CA GLN A 65 -4.66 3.77 -12.22
C GLN A 65 -5.82 2.91 -12.76
N LEU A 66 -6.38 3.28 -13.91
CA LEU A 66 -7.39 2.46 -14.58
C LEU A 66 -6.81 1.13 -15.08
N ARG A 67 -5.58 1.12 -15.60
CA ARG A 67 -4.88 -0.10 -16.04
C ARG A 67 -4.56 -0.99 -14.84
N ASP A 68 -4.09 -0.42 -13.73
CA ASP A 68 -3.90 -1.15 -12.47
C ASP A 68 -5.20 -1.79 -11.95
N LEU A 69 -6.31 -1.07 -12.03
CA LEU A 69 -7.63 -1.59 -11.67
C LEU A 69 -8.03 -2.74 -12.58
N LEU A 70 -7.84 -2.59 -13.89
CA LEU A 70 -8.17 -3.61 -14.90
C LEU A 70 -7.32 -4.88 -14.76
N ASP A 71 -6.13 -4.77 -14.20
CA ASP A 71 -5.27 -5.92 -13.90
C ASP A 71 -5.82 -6.76 -12.73
N ILE A 72 -6.44 -6.10 -11.74
CA ILE A 72 -6.98 -6.77 -10.55
C ILE A 72 -8.37 -7.37 -10.76
N ILE A 73 -9.23 -6.69 -11.52
CA ILE A 73 -10.63 -7.12 -11.64
C ILE A 73 -10.80 -8.20 -12.70
N SER A 74 -11.67 -9.18 -12.45
CA SER A 74 -11.98 -10.21 -13.43
C SER A 74 -12.75 -9.67 -14.64
N ASP A 75 -12.67 -10.36 -15.78
CA ASP A 75 -13.30 -9.95 -17.05
C ASP A 75 -14.81 -9.74 -16.96
N ARG A 76 -15.47 -10.37 -15.98
CA ARG A 76 -16.90 -10.15 -15.70
C ARG A 76 -17.19 -8.69 -15.32
N TYR A 77 -16.28 -8.06 -14.58
CA TYR A 77 -16.44 -6.68 -14.13
C TYR A 77 -15.96 -5.63 -15.15
N LYS A 78 -15.02 -5.99 -16.04
CA LYS A 78 -14.39 -5.06 -17.02
C LYS A 78 -15.38 -4.45 -18.02
N ARG A 79 -16.44 -5.17 -18.41
CA ARG A 79 -17.29 -4.80 -19.56
C ARG A 79 -18.30 -3.69 -19.26
N LYS A 80 -19.27 -3.95 -18.36
CA LYS A 80 -20.38 -3.03 -18.07
C LYS A 80 -20.60 -2.78 -16.58
N VAL A 81 -20.21 -3.73 -15.73
CA VAL A 81 -20.46 -3.65 -14.28
C VAL A 81 -19.67 -2.52 -13.63
N ARG A 82 -18.41 -2.28 -14.06
CA ARG A 82 -17.59 -1.17 -13.54
C ARG A 82 -18.24 0.21 -13.64
N LYS A 83 -19.07 0.43 -14.66
CA LYS A 83 -19.76 1.72 -14.88
C LYS A 83 -20.95 1.92 -13.94
N GLN A 84 -21.37 0.90 -13.20
CA GLN A 84 -22.47 1.00 -12.26
C GLN A 84 -21.99 1.69 -10.97
N GLY A 85 -22.83 2.54 -10.39
CA GLY A 85 -22.48 3.34 -9.22
C GLY A 85 -22.14 2.49 -7.99
N TRP A 86 -22.80 1.34 -7.83
CA TRP A 86 -22.53 0.43 -6.72
C TRP A 86 -21.11 -0.15 -6.77
N PHE A 87 -20.60 -0.44 -7.98
CA PHE A 87 -19.24 -0.99 -8.15
C PHE A 87 -18.21 -0.02 -7.60
N LYS A 88 -18.26 1.24 -8.04
CA LYS A 88 -17.34 2.28 -7.56
C LYS A 88 -17.41 2.43 -6.05
N ARG A 89 -18.62 2.47 -5.48
CA ARG A 89 -18.83 2.60 -4.04
C ARG A 89 -18.24 1.43 -3.26
N ALA A 90 -18.54 0.19 -3.64
CA ALA A 90 -18.03 -1.01 -3.00
C ALA A 90 -16.50 -1.11 -3.11
N PHE A 91 -15.94 -0.82 -4.28
CA PHE A 91 -14.50 -0.85 -4.53
C PHE A 91 -13.74 0.18 -3.67
N LEU A 92 -14.20 1.43 -3.66
CA LEU A 92 -13.60 2.48 -2.83
C LEU A 92 -13.77 2.21 -1.33
N ALA A 93 -14.90 1.62 -0.92
CA ALA A 93 -15.10 1.16 0.46
C ALA A 93 -14.10 0.07 0.85
N GLY A 94 -13.81 -0.87 -0.07
CA GLY A 94 -12.75 -1.87 0.07
C GLY A 94 -11.38 -1.25 0.33
N ILE A 95 -10.96 -0.29 -0.51
CA ILE A 95 -9.69 0.43 -0.35
C ILE A 95 -9.63 1.15 1.00
N ALA A 96 -10.69 1.90 1.35
CA ALA A 96 -10.73 2.65 2.60
C ALA A 96 -10.68 1.73 3.83
N SER A 97 -11.41 0.62 3.80
CA SER A 97 -11.40 -0.40 4.85
C SER A 97 -10.00 -1.00 5.02
N GLN A 98 -9.33 -1.34 3.92
CA GLN A 98 -7.97 -1.87 3.96
C GLN A 98 -6.99 -0.87 4.57
N ARG A 99 -7.03 0.39 4.13
CA ARG A 99 -6.16 1.45 4.65
C ARG A 99 -6.37 1.66 6.15
N SER A 100 -7.62 1.68 6.60
CA SER A 100 -7.95 1.81 8.03
C SER A 100 -7.43 0.63 8.86
N ASN A 101 -7.64 -0.60 8.38
CA ASN A 101 -7.18 -1.81 9.05
C ASN A 101 -5.65 -1.84 9.17
N THR A 102 -4.94 -1.51 8.09
CA THR A 102 -3.48 -1.44 8.09
C THR A 102 -2.97 -0.38 9.06
N SER A 103 -3.54 0.84 9.02
CA SER A 103 -3.21 1.94 9.93
C SER A 103 -3.30 1.51 11.39
N THR A 104 -4.41 0.85 11.76
CA THR A 104 -4.61 0.32 13.12
C THR A 104 -3.55 -0.72 13.48
N ARG A 105 -3.25 -1.67 12.59
CA ARG A 105 -2.29 -2.73 12.86
C ARG A 105 -0.87 -2.20 13.10
N ILE A 106 -0.41 -1.28 12.24
CA ILE A 106 0.93 -0.70 12.32
C ILE A 106 1.16 0.01 13.66
N ARG A 107 0.16 0.75 14.17
CA ARG A 107 0.32 1.54 15.40
C ARG A 107 -0.14 0.88 16.68
N HIS A 108 -1.02 -0.12 16.62
CA HIS A 108 -1.60 -0.71 17.82
C HIS A 108 -1.30 -2.20 18.00
N ALA A 109 -1.21 -2.98 16.92
CA ALA A 109 -1.08 -4.44 17.02
C ALA A 109 0.36 -4.93 16.87
N ALA A 110 1.17 -4.27 16.04
CA ALA A 110 2.48 -4.78 15.61
C ALA A 110 3.61 -3.76 15.75
N VAL A 111 3.38 -2.63 16.43
CA VAL A 111 4.35 -1.53 16.53
C VAL A 111 5.71 -1.98 17.08
N ASP A 112 5.71 -2.85 18.09
CA ASP A 112 6.93 -3.40 18.71
C ASP A 112 7.75 -4.19 17.70
N ALA A 113 7.08 -5.07 16.96
CA ALA A 113 7.73 -5.94 15.99
C ALA A 113 8.20 -5.18 14.75
N ILE A 114 7.44 -4.16 14.31
CA ILE A 114 7.77 -3.38 13.11
C ILE A 114 8.95 -2.45 13.37
N TYR A 115 8.89 -1.66 14.45
CA TYR A 115 9.84 -0.55 14.66
C TYR A 115 10.93 -0.86 15.67
N ASP A 116 10.98 -2.09 16.18
CA ASP A 116 11.91 -2.54 17.23
C ASP A 116 11.98 -1.54 18.41
N CYS A 117 10.82 -0.97 18.74
CA CYS A 117 10.70 0.04 19.77
C CYS A 117 9.44 -0.22 20.57
N ARG A 118 9.52 -0.05 21.89
CA ARG A 118 8.37 -0.27 22.76
C ARG A 118 7.19 0.60 22.33
N ALA A 119 5.99 0.03 22.29
CA ALA A 119 4.74 0.64 21.85
C ALA A 119 4.44 1.90 22.65
N THR A 120 4.88 1.92 23.91
CA THR A 120 4.80 3.07 24.81
C THR A 120 5.52 4.30 24.27
N LYS A 121 6.61 4.14 23.50
CA LYS A 121 7.35 5.22 22.84
C LYS A 121 6.67 5.72 21.55
N MET A 122 5.62 5.06 21.08
CA MET A 122 4.89 5.44 19.86
C MET A 122 3.40 5.66 20.10
N ARG A 123 2.94 5.66 21.35
CA ARG A 123 1.51 5.68 21.70
C ARG A 123 0.84 6.98 21.31
N THR A 124 1.44 8.12 21.64
CA THR A 124 0.84 9.44 21.39
C THR A 124 1.51 10.17 20.22
N PRO A 125 0.82 11.13 19.58
CA PRO A 125 1.45 12.05 18.63
C PRO A 125 2.71 12.73 19.19
N ALA A 126 2.70 13.09 20.48
CA ALA A 126 3.83 13.73 21.13
C ALA A 126 5.05 12.79 21.24
N ASP A 127 4.83 11.51 21.53
CA ASP A 127 5.90 10.52 21.56
C ASP A 127 6.50 10.32 20.17
N ARG A 128 5.63 10.28 19.15
CA ARG A 128 6.03 10.06 17.76
C ARG A 128 6.84 11.20 17.14
N ARG A 129 6.69 12.43 17.63
CA ARG A 129 7.53 13.58 17.20
C ARG A 129 9.04 13.34 17.37
N LYS A 130 9.45 12.46 18.28
CA LYS A 130 10.86 12.11 18.49
C LYS A 130 11.49 11.42 17.27
N PHE A 131 10.68 10.78 16.43
CA PHE A 131 11.12 10.10 15.21
C PHE A 131 11.12 11.01 13.97
N ARG A 132 10.91 12.33 14.12
CA ARG A 132 10.81 13.24 12.97
C ARG A 132 11.99 13.15 12.00
N LYS A 133 13.22 12.99 12.53
CA LYS A 133 14.43 12.84 11.71
C LYS A 133 14.40 11.57 10.87
N GLU A 134 13.97 10.45 11.46
CA GLU A 134 13.89 9.16 10.77
C GLU A 134 12.90 9.17 9.60
N ILE A 135 11.94 10.10 9.59
CA ILE A 135 10.94 10.28 8.53
C ILE A 135 11.24 11.48 7.60
N GLY A 136 12.47 11.99 7.66
CA GLY A 136 13.03 12.98 6.72
C GLY A 136 12.94 14.43 7.16
N TRP A 137 12.76 14.71 8.46
CA TRP A 137 12.80 16.10 8.95
C TRP A 137 14.21 16.69 8.84
N TYR A 138 14.32 17.82 8.16
CA TYR A 138 15.50 18.68 8.16
C TYR A 138 15.12 20.11 8.56
N GLU A 139 16.10 20.86 9.08
CA GLU A 139 15.92 22.27 9.44
C GLU A 139 16.56 23.12 8.34
N HIS A 140 15.89 24.20 7.94
CA HIS A 140 16.42 25.10 6.92
C HIS A 140 17.63 25.88 7.47
N GLU A 141 18.63 26.14 6.63
CA GLU A 141 19.89 26.80 7.05
C GLU A 141 19.69 28.22 7.59
N ASP A 142 18.62 28.88 7.14
CA ASP A 142 18.20 30.23 7.54
C ASP A 142 17.43 30.27 8.87
N GLY A 143 17.15 29.10 9.46
CA GLY A 143 16.44 28.99 10.74
C GLY A 143 14.94 29.29 10.66
N GLU A 144 14.35 29.40 9.46
CA GLU A 144 12.91 29.67 9.25
C GLU A 144 12.03 28.41 9.45
N GLY A 145 12.50 27.45 10.25
CA GLY A 145 11.79 26.22 10.57
C GLY A 145 12.41 25.00 9.91
N GLY A 146 11.57 24.05 9.50
CA GLY A 146 12.02 22.83 8.87
C GLY A 146 10.91 22.15 8.08
N GLU A 147 11.32 21.21 7.26
CA GLU A 147 10.47 20.50 6.32
C GLU A 147 10.80 19.01 6.32
N TYR A 148 9.95 18.22 5.66
CA TYR A 148 10.18 16.80 5.49
C TYR A 148 10.57 16.50 4.04
N SER A 149 11.82 16.09 3.81
CA SER A 149 12.26 15.58 2.50
C SER A 149 11.49 14.31 2.15
N SER A 150 11.20 14.13 0.87
CA SER A 150 10.55 12.91 0.39
C SER A 150 11.53 11.77 0.16
N LEU A 151 12.81 12.06 -0.11
CA LEU A 151 13.82 11.07 -0.46
C LEU A 151 14.96 10.98 0.56
N ASP A 152 15.31 12.08 1.23
CA ASP A 152 16.30 12.10 2.32
C ASP A 152 15.63 11.63 3.61
N VAL A 153 15.28 10.34 3.64
CA VAL A 153 14.40 9.76 4.63
C VAL A 153 15.06 8.48 5.18
N PRO A 154 15.67 8.51 6.37
CA PRO A 154 16.40 7.36 6.93
C PRO A 154 15.63 6.04 6.93
N ILE A 155 14.32 6.07 7.21
CA ILE A 155 13.51 4.85 7.20
C ILE A 155 13.35 4.21 5.81
N LEU A 156 13.75 4.90 4.73
CA LEU A 156 13.79 4.30 3.40
C LEU A 156 15.08 3.53 3.13
N HIS A 157 16.19 3.91 3.77
CA HIS A 157 17.51 3.38 3.46
C HIS A 157 17.86 2.18 4.34
N GLU A 158 18.48 1.15 3.75
CA GLU A 158 18.95 -0.06 4.45
C GLU A 158 19.80 0.26 5.70
N ASP A 159 20.72 1.21 5.54
CA ASP A 159 21.69 1.64 6.54
C ASP A 159 21.19 2.79 7.42
N GLY A 160 19.99 3.31 7.15
CA GLY A 160 19.45 4.49 7.82
C GLY A 160 20.14 5.80 7.42
N SER A 161 20.73 5.87 6.22
CA SER A 161 21.32 7.10 5.68
C SER A 161 20.34 8.28 5.71
N GLU A 162 20.85 9.46 6.10
CA GLU A 162 20.10 10.72 6.02
C GLU A 162 20.07 11.29 4.59
N GLU A 163 20.92 10.81 3.69
CA GLU A 163 20.99 11.24 2.29
C GLU A 163 20.44 10.17 1.35
N TYR A 164 19.74 10.61 0.30
CA TYR A 164 19.22 9.72 -0.71
C TYR A 164 20.31 8.99 -1.50
N ASP A 165 20.39 7.67 -1.31
CA ASP A 165 21.09 6.74 -2.18
C ASP A 165 20.13 5.70 -2.78
N ILE A 166 20.05 5.64 -4.10
CA ILE A 166 19.20 4.68 -4.84
C ILE A 166 19.60 3.22 -4.63
N HIS A 167 20.84 2.95 -4.21
CA HIS A 167 21.31 1.58 -3.95
C HIS A 167 20.82 1.03 -2.62
N THR A 168 20.55 1.90 -1.65
CA THR A 168 20.06 1.52 -0.31
C THR A 168 18.59 1.90 -0.09
N CYS A 169 18.05 2.80 -0.90
CA CYS A 169 16.66 3.26 -0.81
C CYS A 169 15.69 2.10 -1.07
N PHE A 170 14.60 2.07 -0.30
CA PHE A 170 13.57 1.04 -0.28
C PHE A 170 13.99 -0.31 0.30
N LEU A 171 15.19 -0.44 0.88
CA LEU A 171 15.71 -1.69 1.44
C LEU A 171 15.68 -1.75 2.97
N ASN A 172 15.21 -0.71 3.66
CA ASN A 172 15.17 -0.71 5.12
C ASN A 172 14.36 -1.91 5.67
N PRO A 173 14.89 -2.67 6.66
CA PRO A 173 14.19 -3.81 7.24
C PRO A 173 12.80 -3.50 7.81
N VAL A 174 12.57 -2.26 8.28
CA VAL A 174 11.25 -1.82 8.75
C VAL A 174 10.23 -1.85 7.61
N LEU A 175 10.63 -1.45 6.39
CA LEU A 175 9.77 -1.52 5.21
C LEU A 175 9.37 -2.95 4.89
N MET A 176 10.33 -3.87 4.96
CA MET A 176 10.09 -5.30 4.74
C MET A 176 9.10 -5.84 5.78
N ARG A 177 9.23 -5.48 7.05
CA ARG A 177 8.28 -5.89 8.10
C ARG A 177 6.89 -5.29 7.91
N VAL A 178 6.80 -4.01 7.51
CA VAL A 178 5.53 -3.37 7.15
C VAL A 178 4.89 -4.09 5.96
N SER A 179 5.67 -4.41 4.93
CA SER A 179 5.23 -5.16 3.76
C SER A 179 4.74 -6.56 4.11
N LEU A 180 5.49 -7.31 4.92
CA LEU A 180 5.05 -8.61 5.44
C LEU A 180 3.72 -8.46 6.18
N LEU A 181 3.56 -7.45 7.03
CA LEU A 181 2.27 -7.19 7.68
C LEU A 181 1.15 -6.83 6.67
N PHE A 182 1.50 -6.08 5.62
CA PHE A 182 0.58 -5.57 4.62
C PHE A 182 0.10 -6.68 3.66
N LEU A 183 1.02 -7.44 3.08
CA LEU A 183 0.74 -8.54 2.15
C LEU A 183 0.33 -9.82 2.89
N TYR A 184 1.12 -10.32 3.85
CA TYR A 184 0.84 -11.64 4.44
C TYR A 184 -0.34 -11.66 5.40
N VAL A 185 -0.50 -10.63 6.24
CA VAL A 185 -1.58 -10.62 7.25
C VAL A 185 -2.92 -10.19 6.65
N ALA A 186 -2.91 -9.38 5.59
CA ALA A 186 -4.14 -8.88 4.99
C ALA A 186 -4.64 -9.72 3.81
N LEU A 187 -3.75 -10.16 2.91
CA LEU A 187 -4.14 -11.02 1.80
C LEU A 187 -4.06 -12.49 2.20
N ILE A 188 -2.93 -12.96 2.72
CA ILE A 188 -2.56 -14.37 2.54
C ILE A 188 -2.96 -15.30 3.70
N ARG A 189 -2.81 -14.88 4.98
CA ARG A 189 -2.80 -15.84 6.11
C ARG A 189 -3.69 -15.48 7.31
N GLY A 190 -4.38 -14.34 7.26
CA GLY A 190 -5.26 -13.87 8.33
C GLY A 190 -4.53 -13.46 9.64
N PRO A 191 -5.26 -12.94 10.65
CA PRO A 191 -4.67 -12.26 11.81
C PRO A 191 -3.79 -13.15 12.72
N ALA A 192 -4.04 -14.46 12.80
CA ALA A 192 -3.32 -15.37 13.69
C ALA A 192 -1.91 -15.75 13.18
N ALA A 193 -1.71 -15.75 11.86
CA ALA A 193 -0.39 -16.01 11.26
C ALA A 193 0.59 -14.85 11.46
N ALA A 194 0.07 -13.61 11.61
CA ALA A 194 0.86 -12.41 11.90
C ALA A 194 1.66 -12.53 13.20
N ALA A 195 1.00 -13.01 14.26
CA ALA A 195 1.62 -13.12 15.57
C ALA A 195 2.76 -14.15 15.60
N LYS A 196 2.68 -15.19 14.75
CA LYS A 196 3.71 -16.22 14.65
C LYS A 196 4.92 -15.77 13.84
N MET A 197 4.76 -15.05 12.72
CA MET A 197 5.92 -14.63 11.92
C MET A 197 6.70 -13.45 12.53
N LEU A 198 6.09 -12.70 13.46
CA LEU A 198 6.77 -11.66 14.23
C LEU A 198 7.50 -12.23 15.46
N ASP A 199 7.37 -13.53 15.73
CA ASP A 199 8.07 -14.25 16.78
C ASP A 199 9.36 -14.87 16.20
N PRO A 200 10.55 -14.40 16.62
CA PRO A 200 11.82 -14.91 16.11
C PRO A 200 12.10 -16.38 16.46
N GLU A 201 11.33 -17.00 17.36
CA GLU A 201 11.44 -18.43 17.71
C GLU A 201 10.36 -19.32 17.07
N ALA A 202 9.40 -18.74 16.35
CA ALA A 202 8.34 -19.51 15.73
C ALA A 202 8.78 -20.09 14.39
N ASP A 203 8.68 -21.41 14.27
CA ASP A 203 8.88 -22.12 13.01
C ASP A 203 7.88 -21.57 11.98
N VAL A 204 8.39 -21.04 10.86
CA VAL A 204 7.61 -20.40 9.80
C VAL A 204 6.85 -21.48 9.05
N HIS A 205 5.78 -22.01 9.66
CA HIS A 205 4.98 -23.05 9.05
C HIS A 205 4.09 -22.41 7.98
N VAL A 206 4.45 -22.61 6.72
CA VAL A 206 3.60 -22.34 5.55
C VAL A 206 2.26 -23.06 5.78
N PRO A 207 1.11 -22.37 5.79
CA PRO A 207 -0.18 -23.03 6.01
C PRO A 207 -0.43 -24.12 4.95
N LYS A 208 -0.85 -25.32 5.37
CA LYS A 208 -1.16 -26.47 4.49
C LYS A 208 -2.47 -26.33 3.68
N THR A 209 -3.07 -25.15 3.63
CA THR A 209 -4.35 -24.89 2.97
C THR A 209 -4.23 -23.70 2.05
N ASP A 210 -4.88 -23.75 0.89
CA ASP A 210 -4.93 -22.72 -0.16
C ASP A 210 -4.84 -21.32 0.43
N ASN A 211 -3.64 -20.75 0.34
CA ASN A 211 -3.37 -19.40 0.78
C ASN A 211 -3.75 -18.44 -0.35
N MET A 212 -4.13 -17.20 -0.04
CA MET A 212 -4.59 -16.27 -1.09
C MET A 212 -3.49 -15.92 -2.10
N GLU A 213 -2.24 -16.23 -1.77
CA GLU A 213 -1.07 -16.23 -2.66
C GLU A 213 -1.29 -17.15 -3.88
N LEU A 214 -1.68 -18.41 -3.65
CA LEU A 214 -2.06 -19.37 -4.70
C LEU A 214 -3.38 -18.99 -5.40
N ILE A 215 -4.37 -18.50 -4.66
CA ILE A 215 -5.69 -18.13 -5.22
C ILE A 215 -5.61 -16.89 -6.13
N HIS A 216 -4.67 -15.98 -5.84
CA HIS A 216 -4.50 -14.75 -6.59
C HIS A 216 -3.28 -14.71 -7.52
N GLY A 217 -2.47 -15.77 -7.52
CA GLY A 217 -1.25 -15.88 -8.32
C GLY A 217 -0.24 -14.77 -8.02
N ILE A 218 -0.10 -14.42 -6.74
CA ILE A 218 0.86 -13.40 -6.31
C ILE A 218 2.14 -14.14 -5.94
N ASP A 219 3.11 -14.13 -6.84
CA ASP A 219 4.40 -14.82 -6.69
C ASP A 219 5.59 -13.86 -6.67
N HIS A 220 5.33 -12.55 -6.74
CA HIS A 220 6.34 -11.51 -6.69
C HIS A 220 5.78 -10.19 -6.12
N THR A 221 6.68 -9.31 -5.72
CA THR A 221 6.39 -8.01 -5.14
C THR A 221 6.05 -7.01 -6.25
N GLU A 222 4.99 -6.24 -6.05
CA GLU A 222 4.63 -5.15 -6.95
C GLU A 222 5.15 -3.79 -6.49
N ALA A 223 5.44 -2.89 -7.44
CA ALA A 223 5.93 -1.54 -7.15
C ALA A 223 4.99 -0.75 -6.20
N GLY A 224 3.67 -0.94 -6.35
CA GLY A 224 2.67 -0.31 -5.48
C GLY A 224 2.74 -0.81 -4.03
N ALA A 225 3.10 -2.07 -3.81
CA ALA A 225 3.28 -2.64 -2.48
C ALA A 225 4.52 -2.05 -1.78
N ILE A 226 5.62 -1.89 -2.51
CA ILE A 226 6.85 -1.23 -2.00
C ILE A 226 6.56 0.23 -1.66
N ALA A 227 6.04 1.01 -2.62
CA ALA A 227 5.71 2.43 -2.43
C ALA A 227 4.71 2.63 -1.27
N GLY A 228 3.70 1.77 -1.19
CA GLY A 228 2.72 1.78 -0.10
C GLY A 228 3.36 1.53 1.26
N SER A 229 4.24 0.54 1.36
CA SER A 229 4.97 0.20 2.58
C SER A 229 5.87 1.35 3.07
N CYS A 230 6.52 2.06 2.15
CA CYS A 230 7.32 3.26 2.43
C CYS A 230 6.47 4.34 3.11
N VAL A 231 5.35 4.70 2.48
CA VAL A 231 4.43 5.71 3.02
C VAL A 231 3.86 5.28 4.37
N LEU A 232 3.52 4.00 4.53
CA LEU A 232 2.99 3.47 5.79
C LEU A 232 4.02 3.47 6.92
N ALA A 233 5.29 3.19 6.62
CA ALA A 233 6.38 3.24 7.61
C ALA A 233 6.64 4.68 8.09
N ILE A 234 6.70 5.63 7.14
CA ILE A 234 6.81 7.06 7.42
C ILE A 234 5.62 7.53 8.26
N TRP A 235 4.40 7.23 7.81
CA TRP A 235 3.19 7.60 8.54
C TRP A 235 3.16 6.97 9.94
N GLY A 236 3.55 5.70 10.09
CA GLY A 236 3.52 5.01 11.37
C GLY A 236 4.35 5.71 12.44
N LYS A 237 5.50 6.29 12.07
CA LYS A 237 6.35 7.14 12.92
C LYS A 237 5.94 8.61 13.01
N SER A 238 5.05 9.09 12.14
CA SER A 238 4.58 10.48 12.16
C SER A 238 3.66 10.79 13.36
N PRO A 239 3.58 12.05 13.80
CA PRO A 239 2.56 12.49 14.77
C PRO A 239 1.12 12.51 14.21
N ASP A 240 0.91 12.42 12.89
CA ASP A 240 -0.43 12.51 12.28
C ASP A 240 -1.35 11.41 12.80
N VAL A 241 -2.58 11.74 13.22
CA VAL A 241 -3.47 10.73 13.84
C VAL A 241 -4.05 9.77 12.79
N HIS A 242 -4.46 10.31 11.64
CA HIS A 242 -5.09 9.56 10.57
C HIS A 242 -4.19 9.45 9.34
N LEU A 243 -4.31 8.36 8.60
CA LEU A 243 -3.64 8.19 7.29
C LEU A 243 -4.48 8.85 6.19
N ASN A 244 -4.47 10.18 6.21
CA ASN A 244 -5.05 11.03 5.17
C ASN A 244 -4.05 11.19 4.01
N PRO A 245 -4.49 11.61 2.81
CA PRO A 245 -3.58 11.94 1.71
C PRO A 245 -2.51 12.96 2.10
N ARG A 246 -2.84 13.89 2.99
CA ARG A 246 -1.94 14.87 3.58
C ARG A 246 -2.05 14.82 5.10
N GLY A 247 -0.92 14.85 5.79
CA GLY A 247 -0.85 14.80 7.25
C GLY A 247 -1.37 16.07 7.92
N ASP A 248 -2.23 15.91 8.93
CA ASP A 248 -2.87 17.04 9.64
C ASP A 248 -1.90 17.83 10.54
N HIS A 249 -0.80 17.21 10.99
CA HIS A 249 0.20 17.81 11.87
C HIS A 249 1.56 18.00 11.20
N THR A 250 1.99 17.02 10.40
CA THR A 250 3.29 17.10 9.70
C THR A 250 3.23 17.87 8.39
N ASN A 251 2.03 18.04 7.83
CA ASN A 251 1.81 18.56 6.50
C ASN A 251 2.41 17.70 5.37
N ILE A 252 2.91 16.49 5.66
CA ILE A 252 3.46 15.56 4.68
C ILE A 252 2.37 15.16 3.69
N ASP A 253 2.62 15.35 2.40
CA ASP A 253 1.75 14.85 1.33
C ASP A 253 2.07 13.37 1.04
N TYR A 254 1.48 12.49 1.86
CA TYR A 254 1.65 11.04 1.74
C TYR A 254 1.23 10.49 0.38
N LYS A 255 0.21 11.10 -0.23
CA LYS A 255 -0.24 10.69 -1.56
C LYS A 255 0.79 11.08 -2.62
N ALA A 256 1.32 12.31 -2.58
CA ALA A 256 2.37 12.72 -3.50
C ALA A 256 3.64 11.86 -3.34
N ARG A 257 4.05 11.55 -2.10
CA ARG A 257 5.18 10.63 -1.84
C ARG A 257 4.93 9.23 -2.39
N PHE A 258 3.72 8.69 -2.20
CA PHE A 258 3.36 7.41 -2.81
C PHE A 258 3.54 7.44 -4.33
N ASP A 259 3.06 8.51 -4.97
CA ASP A 259 3.15 8.68 -6.41
C ASP A 259 4.60 8.83 -6.90
N GLU A 260 5.45 9.55 -6.15
CA GLU A 260 6.89 9.71 -6.41
C GLU A 260 7.65 8.38 -6.29
N TYR A 261 7.45 7.64 -5.19
CA TYR A 261 8.09 6.33 -5.02
C TYR A 261 7.65 5.34 -6.10
N LEU A 262 6.37 5.34 -6.45
CA LEU A 262 5.85 4.51 -7.53
C LEU A 262 6.47 4.86 -8.88
N ASP A 263 6.67 6.15 -9.18
CA ASP A 263 7.37 6.57 -10.40
C ASP A 263 8.82 6.06 -10.42
N ILE A 264 9.59 6.29 -9.34
CA ILE A 264 10.98 5.82 -9.22
C ILE A 264 11.08 4.32 -9.51
N LEU A 265 10.23 3.51 -8.84
CA LEU A 265 10.22 2.06 -8.98
C LEU A 265 9.81 1.62 -10.40
N THR A 266 8.70 2.13 -10.92
CA THR A 266 8.18 1.73 -12.25
C THR A 266 9.06 2.21 -13.40
N THR A 267 9.60 3.43 -13.31
CA THR A 267 10.60 3.95 -14.24
C THR A 267 11.89 3.14 -14.18
N GLY A 268 12.34 2.76 -12.99
CA GLY A 268 13.49 1.88 -12.76
C GLY A 268 13.35 0.51 -13.40
N LEU A 269 12.21 -0.16 -13.18
CA LEU A 269 11.86 -1.43 -13.81
C LEU A 269 11.87 -1.33 -15.34
N ARG A 270 11.22 -0.31 -15.89
CA ARG A 270 11.17 -0.06 -17.34
C ARG A 270 12.55 0.16 -17.95
N LYS A 271 13.43 0.87 -17.24
CA LYS A 271 14.81 1.13 -17.66
C LYS A 271 15.76 -0.03 -17.34
N LYS A 272 15.30 -1.08 -16.65
CA LYS A 272 16.12 -2.19 -16.14
C LYS A 272 17.30 -1.68 -15.29
N SER A 273 17.04 -0.70 -14.43
CA SER A 273 18.07 -0.15 -13.54
C SER A 273 18.58 -1.24 -12.59
N PRO A 274 19.89 -1.51 -12.51
CA PRO A 274 20.43 -2.55 -11.64
C PRO A 274 20.05 -2.36 -10.16
N SER A 275 20.05 -1.12 -9.67
CA SER A 275 19.65 -0.79 -8.29
C SER A 275 18.20 -1.17 -8.01
N ILE A 276 17.27 -0.81 -8.90
CA ILE A 276 15.86 -1.11 -8.72
C ILE A 276 15.59 -2.62 -8.89
N LEU A 277 16.24 -3.29 -9.84
CA LEU A 277 16.12 -4.74 -9.96
C LEU A 277 16.62 -5.46 -8.70
N HIS A 278 17.69 -4.97 -8.08
CA HIS A 278 18.17 -5.48 -6.79
C HIS A 278 17.13 -5.26 -5.68
N VAL A 279 16.50 -4.08 -5.62
CA VAL A 279 15.39 -3.82 -4.69
C VAL A 279 14.31 -4.90 -4.82
N PHE A 280 13.78 -5.13 -6.02
CA PHE A 280 12.74 -6.14 -6.21
C PHE A 280 13.21 -7.55 -5.82
N ALA A 281 14.45 -7.93 -6.16
CA ALA A 281 14.99 -9.22 -5.78
C ALA A 281 15.08 -9.42 -4.26
N GLU A 282 15.49 -8.40 -3.50
CA GLU A 282 15.52 -8.46 -2.03
C GLU A 282 14.13 -8.51 -1.42
N TRP A 283 13.19 -7.73 -1.97
CA TRP A 283 11.79 -7.79 -1.55
C TRP A 283 11.19 -9.17 -1.80
N ASP A 284 11.41 -9.75 -2.99
CA ASP A 284 10.92 -11.08 -3.34
C ASP A 284 11.54 -12.16 -2.45
N ARG A 285 12.86 -12.10 -2.18
CA ARG A 285 13.54 -13.03 -1.26
C ARG A 285 12.96 -12.99 0.16
N MET A 286 12.56 -11.81 0.63
CA MET A 286 12.06 -11.61 1.99
C MET A 286 10.57 -11.90 2.12
N VAL A 287 9.78 -11.52 1.12
CA VAL A 287 8.33 -11.66 1.09
C VAL A 287 7.98 -13.05 0.58
N PHE A 288 8.52 -13.53 -0.52
CA PHE A 288 8.21 -14.84 -1.11
C PHE A 288 9.40 -15.79 -0.98
N PRO A 289 9.78 -16.23 0.24
CA PRO A 289 10.83 -17.22 0.39
C PRO A 289 10.33 -18.57 -0.14
N ASP A 290 10.98 -19.07 -1.19
CA ASP A 290 10.82 -20.45 -1.67
C ASP A 290 11.00 -21.48 -0.53
#